data_AF-A0A2E6LP39-F1
#
_entry.id   AF-A0A2E6LP39-F1
#
_cell.length_a   1.000
_cell.length_b   1.000
_cell.length_c   1.000
_cell.angle_alpha   90.00
_cell.angle_beta   90.00
_cell.angle_gamma   90.00
#
_symmetry.space_group_name_H-M   'P 1'
#
loop_
_entity.id
_entity.type
_entity.pdbx_description
1 polymer ?
#
loop_
_entity_poly.entity_id
_entity_poly.type
_entity_poly.pdbx_seq_one_letter_code
_entity_poly.pdbx_strand_id
1 'polypeptide(L)'
;MMMFAQVKKRTVALLGLLGLAANPPVWAALPTPVAPSTAPAAGDWIALIQGYIKDGGLVLGLAIAVLGFLWVAYLAFAKFNEARQGKAEWAEVGVLGIVGAVVLIFASYLLTEAAGVI
;
A
#
# COMPACT_ATOMS: atom_id res chain seq x y z
N MET A 1 -18.95 -69.53 -5.84
CA MET A 1 -18.78 -68.64 -4.66
C MET A 1 -17.92 -67.38 -4.90
N MET A 2 -17.15 -67.25 -6.00
CA MET A 2 -16.24 -66.09 -6.21
C MET A 2 -16.85 -64.88 -6.94
N MET A 3 -17.92 -65.06 -7.71
CA MET A 3 -18.51 -63.98 -8.54
C MET A 3 -19.25 -62.90 -7.73
N PHE A 4 -19.89 -63.28 -6.62
CA PHE A 4 -20.62 -62.35 -5.73
C PHE A 4 -19.70 -61.41 -4.93
N ALA A 5 -18.46 -61.83 -4.64
CA ALA A 5 -17.49 -61.00 -3.92
C ALA A 5 -16.92 -59.86 -4.78
N GLN A 6 -16.82 -60.05 -6.10
CA GLN A 6 -16.31 -59.05 -7.04
C GLN A 6 -17.33 -57.94 -7.29
N VAL A 7 -18.62 -58.27 -7.35
CA VAL A 7 -19.71 -57.29 -7.49
C VAL A 7 -19.78 -56.37 -6.27
N LYS A 8 -19.67 -56.92 -5.05
CA LYS A 8 -19.71 -56.13 -3.81
C LYS A 8 -18.55 -55.13 -3.70
N LYS A 9 -17.33 -55.52 -4.15
CA LYS A 9 -16.17 -54.62 -4.21
C LYS A 9 -16.32 -53.50 -5.24
N ARG A 10 -16.90 -53.79 -6.40
CA ARG A 10 -17.18 -52.80 -7.46
C ARG A 10 -18.24 -51.79 -7.04
N THR A 11 -19.30 -52.24 -6.38
CA THR A 11 -20.35 -51.34 -5.85
C THR A 11 -19.81 -50.42 -4.76
N VAL A 12 -18.96 -50.91 -3.87
CA VAL A 12 -18.30 -50.08 -2.84
C VAL A 12 -17.32 -49.08 -3.46
N ALA A 13 -16.56 -49.48 -4.47
CA ALA A 13 -15.65 -48.59 -5.19
C ALA A 13 -16.40 -47.47 -5.95
N LEU A 14 -17.53 -47.80 -6.60
CA LEU A 14 -18.38 -46.83 -7.29
C LEU A 14 -19.05 -45.85 -6.31
N LEU A 15 -19.54 -46.33 -5.16
CA LEU A 15 -20.09 -45.48 -4.10
C LEU A 15 -19.02 -44.58 -3.48
N GLY A 16 -17.79 -45.07 -3.32
CA GLY A 16 -16.65 -44.26 -2.86
C GLY A 16 -16.26 -43.16 -3.85
N LEU A 17 -16.25 -43.47 -5.15
CA LEU A 17 -16.00 -42.49 -6.21
C LEU A 17 -17.11 -41.43 -6.31
N LEU A 18 -18.37 -41.82 -6.17
CA LEU A 18 -19.50 -40.89 -6.08
C LEU A 18 -19.42 -40.01 -4.82
N GLY A 19 -18.97 -40.56 -3.70
CA GLY A 19 -18.73 -39.80 -2.46
C GLY A 19 -17.63 -38.75 -2.61
N LEU A 20 -16.56 -39.05 -3.36
CA LEU A 20 -15.51 -38.07 -3.68
C LEU A 20 -16.01 -36.98 -4.64
N ALA A 21 -16.83 -37.34 -5.62
CA ALA A 21 -17.39 -36.41 -6.60
C ALA A 21 -18.49 -35.50 -6.02
N ALA A 22 -19.10 -35.90 -4.90
CA ALA A 22 -20.12 -35.14 -4.20
C ALA A 22 -19.55 -34.08 -3.24
N ASN A 23 -18.22 -33.93 -3.15
CA ASN A 23 -17.63 -32.87 -2.35
C ASN A 23 -17.80 -31.52 -3.09
N PRO A 24 -18.61 -30.58 -2.62
CA PRO A 24 -18.63 -29.24 -3.20
C PRO A 24 -17.22 -28.64 -3.05
N PRO A 25 -16.73 -27.86 -4.02
CA PRO A 25 -15.48 -27.14 -3.82
C PRO A 25 -15.70 -26.21 -2.62
N VAL A 26 -15.03 -26.51 -1.50
CA VAL A 26 -14.94 -25.59 -0.37
C VAL A 26 -13.97 -24.52 -0.81
N TRP A 27 -14.47 -23.50 -1.50
CA TRP A 27 -13.76 -22.24 -1.62
C TRP A 27 -13.65 -21.72 -0.20
N ALA A 28 -12.43 -21.77 0.35
CA ALA A 28 -12.16 -21.05 1.58
C ALA A 28 -12.60 -19.60 1.31
N ALA A 29 -13.60 -19.12 2.06
CA ALA A 29 -13.99 -17.72 2.07
C ALA A 29 -12.86 -16.93 2.75
N LEU A 30 -11.71 -16.90 2.08
CA LEU A 30 -10.56 -16.11 2.47
C LEU A 30 -10.98 -14.65 2.32
N PRO A 31 -10.59 -13.77 3.26
CA PRO A 31 -10.74 -12.34 3.08
C PRO A 31 -10.24 -11.96 1.69
N THR A 32 -11.11 -11.36 0.89
CA THR A 32 -10.73 -10.87 -0.44
C THR A 32 -9.65 -9.81 -0.24
N PRO A 33 -8.53 -9.86 -0.99
CA PRO A 33 -7.52 -8.81 -0.92
C PRO A 33 -8.16 -7.42 -1.12
N VAL A 34 -7.77 -6.46 -0.28
CA VAL A 34 -8.21 -5.06 -0.46
C VAL A 34 -7.67 -4.59 -1.79
N ALA A 35 -8.56 -4.25 -2.73
CA ALA A 35 -8.18 -3.79 -4.05
C ALA A 35 -7.39 -2.46 -3.96
N PRO A 36 -6.43 -2.22 -4.85
CA PRO A 36 -5.77 -0.90 -4.93
C PRO A 36 -6.80 0.16 -5.34
N SER A 37 -6.49 1.43 -5.05
CA SER A 37 -7.40 2.57 -5.29
C SER A 37 -7.85 2.70 -6.75
N THR A 38 -7.08 2.15 -7.69
CA THR A 38 -7.37 2.12 -9.13
C THR A 38 -8.34 1.00 -9.55
N ALA A 39 -8.71 0.09 -8.65
CA ALA A 39 -9.67 -1.01 -8.81
C ALA A 39 -9.66 -1.67 -10.22
N PRO A 40 -8.52 -2.27 -10.65
CA PRO A 40 -8.39 -2.86 -11.98
C PRO A 40 -9.31 -4.06 -12.20
N ALA A 41 -9.63 -4.33 -13.47
CA ALA A 41 -10.52 -5.42 -13.87
C ALA A 41 -9.98 -6.80 -13.44
N ALA A 42 -10.88 -7.72 -13.10
CA ALA A 42 -10.52 -9.06 -12.66
C ALA A 42 -9.70 -9.80 -13.75
N GLY A 43 -8.51 -10.26 -13.38
CA GLY A 43 -7.58 -10.97 -14.27
C GLY A 43 -6.45 -10.11 -14.85
N ASP A 44 -6.49 -8.78 -14.67
CA ASP A 44 -5.40 -7.89 -15.07
C ASP A 44 -4.34 -7.78 -13.94
N TRP A 45 -3.46 -8.78 -13.91
CA TRP A 45 -2.41 -8.87 -12.90
C TRP A 45 -1.35 -7.76 -13.01
N ILE A 46 -1.12 -7.22 -14.21
CA ILE A 46 -0.16 -6.12 -14.39
C ILE A 46 -0.73 -4.83 -13.81
N ALA A 47 -1.98 -4.49 -14.14
CA ALA A 47 -2.63 -3.31 -13.59
C ALA A 47 -2.81 -3.41 -12.06
N LEU A 48 -3.03 -4.62 -11.53
CA LEU A 48 -3.09 -4.85 -10.09
C LEU A 48 -1.77 -4.50 -9.38
N ILE A 49 -0.64 -4.99 -9.89
CA ILE A 49 0.68 -4.70 -9.32
C ILE A 49 0.98 -3.19 -9.42
N GLN A 50 0.69 -2.57 -10.57
CA GLN A 50 0.86 -1.13 -10.76
C GLN A 50 0.02 -0.32 -9.76
N GLY A 51 -1.23 -0.72 -9.51
CA GLY A 51 -2.10 -0.08 -8.53
C GLY A 51 -1.52 -0.11 -7.11
N TYR A 52 -0.99 -1.24 -6.67
CA TYR A 52 -0.33 -1.32 -5.36
C TYR A 52 0.96 -0.52 -5.28
N ILE A 53 1.75 -0.48 -6.36
CA ILE A 53 2.96 0.36 -6.42
C ILE A 53 2.58 1.84 -6.36
N LYS A 54 1.50 2.25 -7.04
CA LYS A 54 0.97 3.62 -6.98
C LYS A 54 0.56 3.99 -5.56
N ASP A 55 -0.30 3.19 -4.94
CA ASP A 55 -0.78 3.45 -3.58
C ASP A 55 0.39 3.48 -2.57
N GLY A 56 1.30 2.51 -2.68
CA GLY A 56 2.50 2.46 -1.85
C GLY A 56 3.43 3.65 -2.06
N GLY A 57 3.64 4.05 -3.32
CA GLY A 57 4.45 5.21 -3.70
C GLY A 57 3.88 6.52 -3.18
N LEU A 58 2.56 6.69 -3.20
CA LEU A 58 1.88 7.87 -2.65
C LEU A 58 2.06 7.97 -1.14
N VAL A 59 1.82 6.88 -0.42
CA VAL A 59 1.99 6.85 1.04
C VAL A 59 3.45 7.08 1.42
N LEU A 60 4.40 6.48 0.69
CA LEU A 60 5.84 6.68 0.91
C LEU A 60 6.26 8.13 0.64
N GLY A 61 5.83 8.70 -0.50
CA GLY A 61 6.13 10.08 -0.86
C GLY A 61 5.57 11.07 0.16
N LEU A 62 4.34 10.84 0.63
CA LEU A 62 3.75 11.62 1.71
C LEU A 62 4.55 11.51 3.02
N ALA A 63 4.97 10.31 3.41
CA ALA A 63 5.77 10.11 4.62
C ALA A 63 7.10 10.88 4.56
N ILE A 64 7.78 10.87 3.41
CA ILE A 64 9.03 11.63 3.21
C ILE A 64 8.77 13.14 3.31
N ALA A 65 7.68 13.64 2.71
CA ALA A 65 7.31 15.05 2.81
C ALA A 65 7.08 15.49 4.27
N VAL A 66 6.39 14.66 5.06
CA VAL A 66 6.16 14.90 6.49
C VAL A 66 7.49 14.92 7.26
N LEU A 67 8.39 13.96 7.01
CA LEU A 67 9.71 13.94 7.64
C LEU A 67 10.54 15.18 7.30
N GLY A 68 10.53 15.61 6.03
CA GLY A 68 11.19 16.84 5.60
C GLY A 68 10.62 18.08 6.29
N PHE A 69 9.29 18.16 6.44
CA PHE A 69 8.65 19.24 7.19
C PHE A 69 9.08 19.29 8.65
N LEU A 70 9.09 18.15 9.34
CA LEU A 70 9.54 18.07 10.73
C LEU A 70 10.99 18.51 10.88
N TRP A 71 11.85 18.17 9.92
CA TRP A 71 13.24 18.61 9.89
C TRP A 71 13.37 20.13 9.74
N VAL A 72 12.63 20.72 8.80
CA VAL A 72 12.61 22.18 8.60
C VAL A 72 12.07 22.90 9.84
N ALA A 73 11.01 22.38 10.46
CA ALA A 73 10.47 22.92 11.70
C ALA A 73 11.49 22.89 12.84
N TYR A 74 12.24 21.78 12.97
CA TYR A 74 13.32 21.68 13.94
C TYR A 74 14.40 22.76 13.73
N LEU A 75 14.85 22.97 12.49
CA LEU A 75 15.81 24.02 12.16
C LEU A 75 15.26 25.42 12.45
N ALA A 76 13.99 25.65 12.18
CA ALA A 76 13.33 26.92 12.48
C ALA A 76 13.31 27.22 13.97
N PHE A 77 12.99 26.23 14.81
CA PHE A 77 13.04 26.40 16.27
C PHE A 77 14.46 26.66 16.79
N ALA A 78 15.45 25.94 16.25
CA ALA A 78 16.85 26.16 16.61
C ALA A 78 17.29 27.60 16.29
N LYS A 79 17.02 28.07 15.07
CA LYS A 79 17.35 29.44 14.64
C LYS A 79 16.56 30.52 15.36
N PHE A 80 15.29 30.27 15.66
CA PHE A 80 14.50 31.17 16.48
C PHE A 80 15.11 31.36 17.88
N ASN A 81 15.58 30.28 18.51
CA ASN A 81 16.21 30.36 19.82
C ASN A 81 17.57 31.08 19.78
N GLU A 82 18.35 30.91 18.70
CA GLU A 82 19.58 31.68 18.48
C GLU A 82 19.29 33.18 18.32
N ALA A 83 18.29 33.54 17.52
CA ALA A 83 17.90 34.94 17.34
C ALA A 83 17.40 35.58 18.64
N ARG A 84 16.63 34.84 19.45
CA ARG A 84 16.17 35.30 20.75
C ARG A 84 17.31 35.53 21.75
N GLN A 85 18.43 34.84 21.57
CA GLN A 85 19.65 35.02 22.38
C GLN A 85 20.60 36.09 21.80
N GLY A 86 20.23 36.76 20.70
CA GLY A 86 21.09 37.72 20.01
C GLY A 86 22.27 37.09 19.26
N LYS A 87 22.22 35.76 19.03
CA LYS A 87 23.28 35.00 18.33
C LYS A 87 23.03 34.85 16.83
N ALA A 88 21.85 35.26 16.35
CA ALA A 88 21.46 35.26 14.94
C ALA A 88 20.57 36.47 14.64
N GLU A 89 20.55 36.92 13.39
CA GLU A 89 19.61 37.96 12.96
C GLU A 89 18.20 37.40 12.79
N TRP A 90 17.20 38.20 13.16
CA TRP A 90 15.79 37.89 12.87
C TRP A 90 15.51 37.74 11.38
N ALA A 91 16.29 38.43 10.53
CA ALA A 91 16.24 38.27 9.08
C ALA A 91 16.57 36.84 8.65
N GLU A 92 17.57 36.19 9.28
CA GLU A 92 17.93 34.79 8.97
C GLU A 92 16.80 33.81 9.33
N VAL A 93 16.11 34.05 10.45
CA VAL A 93 14.94 33.25 10.85
C VAL A 93 13.81 33.41 9.83
N GLY A 94 13.57 34.64 9.36
CA GLY A 94 12.57 34.93 8.33
C GLY A 94 12.87 34.23 7.00
N VAL A 95 14.13 34.28 6.55
CA VAL A 95 14.57 33.60 5.32
C VAL A 95 14.39 32.09 5.44
N LEU A 96 14.77 31.50 6.58
CA LEU A 96 14.58 30.07 6.82
C LEU A 96 13.10 29.68 6.76
N GLY A 97 12.20 30.50 7.32
CA GLY A 97 10.76 30.30 7.22
C GLY A 97 10.25 30.32 5.78
N ILE A 98 10.67 31.29 4.98
CA ILE A 98 10.26 31.42 3.56
C ILE A 98 10.78 30.22 2.75
N VAL A 99 12.07 29.89 2.87
CA VAL A 99 12.67 28.76 2.15
C VAL A 99 11.97 27.45 2.55
N GLY A 100 11.70 27.26 3.85
CA GLY A 100 10.96 26.11 4.35
C GLY A 100 9.56 25.98 3.74
N ALA A 101 8.82 27.09 3.64
CA ALA A 101 7.51 27.11 3.00
C ALA A 101 7.57 26.78 1.51
N VAL A 102 8.54 27.34 0.78
CA VAL A 102 8.73 27.06 -0.65
C VAL A 102 9.03 25.59 -0.89
N VAL A 103 9.93 25.00 -0.11
CA VAL A 103 10.26 23.57 -0.20
C VAL A 103 9.02 22.69 0.03
N LEU A 104 8.19 23.05 1.00
CA LEU A 104 6.95 22.32 1.29
C LEU A 104 5.93 22.40 0.15
N ILE A 105 5.71 23.59 -0.41
CA ILE A 105 4.81 23.78 -1.55
C ILE A 105 5.33 22.96 -2.74
N PHE A 106 6.63 23.02 -3.01
CA PHE A 106 7.24 22.30 -4.12
C PHE A 106 7.17 20.78 -3.93
N ALA A 107 7.44 20.27 -2.73
CA ALA A 107 7.31 18.85 -2.44
C ALA A 107 5.86 18.36 -2.60
N SER A 108 4.88 19.13 -2.11
CA SER A 108 3.45 18.80 -2.28
C SER A 108 3.02 18.81 -3.74
N TYR A 109 3.54 19.77 -4.52
CA TYR A 109 3.27 19.85 -5.95
C TYR A 109 3.83 18.62 -6.68
N LEU A 110 5.10 18.28 -6.47
CA LEU A 110 5.72 17.11 -7.08
C LEU A 110 5.02 15.80 -6.70
N LEU A 111 4.57 15.66 -5.45
CA LEU A 111 3.80 14.48 -5.04
C LEU A 111 2.48 14.37 -5.79
N THR A 112 1.81 15.50 -6.03
CA THR A 112 0.54 15.55 -6.77
C THR A 112 0.73 15.22 -8.25
N GLU A 113 1.77 15.79 -8.88
CA GLU A 113 2.12 15.48 -10.27
C GLU A 113 2.53 14.01 -10.43
N ALA A 114 3.36 13.50 -9.52
CA ALA A 114 3.74 12.09 -9.52
C ALA A 114 2.52 11.18 -9.40
N ALA A 115 1.53 11.53 -8.56
CA ALA A 115 0.28 10.79 -8.42
C ALA A 115 -0.56 10.71 -9.70
N GLY A 116 -0.45 11.74 -10.56
CA GLY A 116 -1.15 11.81 -11.84
C GLY A 116 -0.47 11.03 -12.96
N VAL A 117 0.87 10.89 -12.90
CA VAL A 117 1.67 10.19 -13.93
C VAL A 117 1.69 8.67 -13.72
N ILE A 118 1.77 8.22 -12.46
CA ILE A 118 1.73 6.79 -12.10
C ILE A 118 0.32 6.25 -12.03
#